data_AF-A0A7X2ICT3-F1
#
_entry.id   AF-A0A7X2ICT3-F1
#
_cell.length_a   1.000
_cell.length_b   1.000
_cell.length_c   1.000
_cell.angle_alpha   90.00
_cell.angle_beta   90.00
_cell.angle_gamma   90.00
#
_symmetry.space_group_name_H-M   'P 1'
#
loop_
_entity.id
_entity.type
_entity.pdbx_description
1 polymer ?
#
loop_
_entity_poly.entity_id
_entity_poly.type
_entity_poly.pdbx_seq_one_letter_code
_entity_poly.pdbx_strand_id
1 'polypeptide(L)' 'MTHFDLASDARFAVASSTPSSLAIRLGRREIFICRDTYVRRYRVNPVIECSAGIEPGHVEILLLRRWLVVLSKARG' A
#
# COMPACT_ATOMS: atom_id res chain seq x y z
N MET A 1 -15.12 -22.64 -1.83
CA MET A 1 -15.39 -21.80 -0.63
C MET A 1 -14.20 -20.88 -0.43
N THR A 2 -14.18 -19.77 -1.17
CA THR A 2 -13.14 -18.76 -1.12
C THR A 2 -13.55 -17.70 -0.12
N HIS A 3 -13.34 -18.00 1.16
CA HIS A 3 -13.32 -16.98 2.20
C HIS A 3 -12.03 -16.19 1.97
N PHE A 4 -12.01 -15.33 0.94
CA PHE A 4 -10.97 -14.33 0.79
C PHE A 4 -10.91 -13.60 2.12
N ASP A 5 -9.74 -13.62 2.75
CA ASP A 5 -9.40 -12.95 3.99
C ASP A 5 -9.67 -11.45 3.89
N LEU A 6 -10.94 -11.09 3.91
CA LEU A 6 -11.46 -9.74 3.93
C LEU A 6 -10.90 -9.00 5.15
N ALA A 7 -10.40 -9.70 6.18
CA ALA A 7 -9.80 -9.09 7.35
C ALA A 7 -8.41 -8.48 7.11
N SER A 8 -7.59 -9.09 6.23
CA SER A 8 -6.30 -8.50 5.85
C SER A 8 -6.50 -7.41 4.79
N ASP A 9 -7.41 -7.65 3.85
CA ASP A 9 -7.79 -6.69 2.81
C ASP A 9 -8.54 -5.49 3.39
N ALA A 10 -9.38 -5.68 4.41
CA ALA A 10 -10.12 -4.60 5.07
C ALA A 10 -9.21 -3.66 5.85
N ARG A 11 -8.06 -4.06 6.41
CA ARG A 11 -7.21 -3.05 7.09
C ARG A 11 -6.59 -2.08 6.10
N PHE A 12 -6.20 -2.55 4.91
CA PHE A 12 -5.71 -1.68 3.86
C PHE A 12 -6.88 -0.94 3.18
N ALA A 13 -7.95 -1.63 2.79
CA ALA A 13 -9.12 -1.03 2.12
C ALA A 13 -9.94 -0.07 3.01
N VAL A 14 -10.03 -0.30 4.33
CA VAL A 14 -10.73 0.59 5.28
C VAL A 14 -9.86 1.80 5.64
N ALA A 15 -8.52 1.66 5.68
CA ALA A 15 -7.62 2.80 5.88
C ALA A 15 -7.43 3.65 4.61
N SER A 16 -7.58 3.06 3.42
CA SER A 16 -7.44 3.72 2.12
C SER A 16 -8.76 3.78 1.35
N SER A 17 -9.85 4.19 2.01
CA SER A 17 -11.11 4.59 1.37
C SER A 17 -10.98 5.86 0.53
N THR A 18 -9.82 6.07 -0.09
CA THR A 18 -9.56 7.12 -1.05
C THR A 18 -10.14 6.68 -2.39
N PRO A 19 -10.93 7.50 -3.09
CA PRO A 19 -11.68 7.12 -4.29
C PRO A 19 -10.83 6.73 -5.52
N SER A 20 -9.50 6.66 -5.38
CA SER A 20 -8.55 6.26 -6.42
C SER A 20 -7.50 5.33 -5.80
N SER A 21 -7.96 4.15 -5.39
CA SER A 21 -7.09 3.04 -5.01
C SER A 21 -7.22 1.90 -6.02
N LEU A 22 -6.12 1.18 -6.24
CA LEU A 22 -6.01 0.11 -7.21
C LEU A 22 -5.17 -1.02 -6.60
N ALA A 23 -5.73 -2.22 -6.54
CA ALA A 23 -5.07 -3.42 -6.05
C ALA A 23 -4.84 -4.39 -7.21
N ILE A 24 -3.61 -4.88 -7.35
CA ILE A 24 -3.21 -5.88 -8.35
C ILE A 24 -2.58 -7.05 -7.60
N ARG A 25 -3.06 -8.26 -7.90
CA ARG A 25 -2.43 -9.50 -7.43
C ARG A 25 -1.72 -10.21 -8.58
N LEU A 26 -0.42 -10.48 -8.40
CA LEU A 26 0.44 -11.19 -9.33
C LEU A 26 1.01 -12.44 -8.65
N GLY A 27 0.34 -13.58 -8.82
CA GLY A 27 0.73 -14.85 -8.22
C GLY A 27 0.74 -14.79 -6.69
N ARG A 28 1.94 -14.83 -6.08
CA ARG A 28 2.17 -14.73 -4.63
C ARG A 28 2.54 -13.33 -4.15
N ARG A 29 2.36 -12.30 -4.98
CA ARG A 29 2.62 -10.90 -4.64
C ARG A 29 1.37 -10.07 -4.85
N GLU A 30 1.18 -9.11 -3.98
CA GLU A 30 0.09 -8.15 -4.02
C GLU A 30 0.71 -6.75 -4.09
N ILE A 31 0.11 -5.92 -4.93
CA ILE A 31 0.52 -4.55 -5.20
C ILE A 31 -0.71 -3.69 -4.95
N PHE A 32 -0.59 -2.76 -4.02
CA PHE A 32 -1.63 -1.82 -3.70
C PHE A 32 -1.16 -0.41 -4.00
N ILE A 33 -1.94 0.35 -4.77
CA ILE A 33 -1.63 1.71 -5.16
C ILE A 33 -2.77 2.59 -4.66
N CYS A 34 -2.45 3.63 -3.89
CA CYS A 34 -3.42 4.62 -3.45
C CYS A 34 -2.81 6.02 -3.43
N ARG A 35 -3.64 7.04 -3.24
CA ARG A 35 -3.14 8.38 -2.93
C ARG A 35 -2.75 8.46 -1.46
N ASP A 36 -1.58 9.04 -1.20
CA ASP A 36 -1.17 9.38 0.15
C ASP A 36 -2.09 10.51 0.68
N THR A 37 -2.77 10.24 1.79
CA THR A 37 -3.65 11.19 2.48
C THR A 37 -2.94 11.88 3.63
N TYR A 38 -1.71 11.45 3.98
CA TYR A 38 -0.97 12.00 5.09
C TYR A 38 -0.20 13.27 4.72
N VAL A 39 -0.22 14.25 5.63
CA VAL A 39 0.61 15.46 5.51
C VAL A 39 2.01 15.14 6.01
N ARG A 40 2.88 14.70 5.12
CA ARG A 40 4.28 14.41 5.43
C ARG A 40 5.16 15.65 5.28
N ARG A 41 5.92 15.98 6.33
CA ARG A 41 6.89 17.08 6.33
C ARG A 41 8.28 16.54 6.02
N TYR A 42 8.88 17.05 4.95
CA TYR A 42 10.24 16.70 4.56
C TYR A 42 11.12 17.93 4.57
N ARG A 43 12.40 17.72 4.88
CA ARG A 43 13.45 18.75 4.76
C ARG A 43 13.82 19.03 3.29
N VAL A 44 13.64 18.03 2.42
CA VAL A 44 13.90 18.06 0.98
C VAL A 44 12.66 17.57 0.23
N ASN A 45 12.57 17.72 -1.09
CA ASN A 45 11.41 17.24 -1.86
C ASN A 45 11.68 15.85 -2.47
N PRO A 46 11.37 14.72 -1.78
CA PRO A 46 11.66 13.40 -2.31
C PRO A 46 10.75 13.05 -3.49
N VAL A 47 11.37 12.53 -4.55
CA VAL A 47 10.66 11.95 -5.71
C VAL A 47 10.24 10.52 -5.39
N ILE A 48 11.10 9.77 -4.69
CA ILE A 48 10.86 8.39 -4.25
C ILE A 48 11.33 8.27 -2.81
N GLU A 49 10.50 7.67 -1.97
CA GLU A 49 10.85 7.26 -0.62
C GLU A 49 10.42 5.81 -0.43
N CYS A 50 11.31 4.99 0.12
CA CYS A 50 11.02 3.61 0.45
C CYS A 50 11.03 3.45 1.96
N SER A 51 9.99 2.84 2.51
CA SER A 51 9.87 2.50 3.92
C SER A 51 9.57 1.02 4.08
N ALA A 52 9.98 0.46 5.21
CA ALA A 52 9.43 -0.81 5.66
C ALA A 52 7.92 -0.62 5.93
N GLY A 53 7.10 -1.56 5.46
CA GLY A 53 5.69 -1.60 5.82
C GLY A 53 5.51 -2.12 7.25
N ILE A 54 4.29 -1.98 7.76
CA ILE A 54 3.93 -2.35 9.14
C ILE A 54 4.17 -3.85 9.41
N GLU A 55 3.95 -4.70 8.40
CA GLU A 55 4.08 -6.15 8.53
C GLU A 55 5.33 -6.69 7.81
N PRO A 56 5.95 -7.78 8.31
CA PRO A 56 7.07 -8.42 7.64
C PRO A 56 6.73 -8.81 6.19
N GLY A 57 7.60 -8.43 5.25
CA GLY A 57 7.37 -8.68 3.83
C GLY A 57 6.49 -7.65 3.13
N HIS A 58 6.18 -6.52 3.79
CA HIS A 58 5.58 -5.35 3.18
C HIS A 58 6.63 -4.27 2.94
N VAL A 59 6.56 -3.63 1.77
CA VAL A 59 7.39 -2.49 1.40
C VAL A 59 6.47 -1.38 0.94
N GLU A 60 6.66 -0.18 1.49
CA GLU A 60 5.91 1.00 1.12
C GLU A 60 6.80 1.93 0.30
N ILE A 61 6.30 2.39 -0.84
CA ILE A 61 7.01 3.30 -1.73
C ILE A 61 6.13 4.51 -1.95
N LEU A 62 6.60 5.68 -1.52
CA LEU A 62 5.94 6.94 -1.78
C LEU A 62 6.56 7.59 -3.02
N LEU A 63 5.75 7.79 -4.05
CA LEU A 63 6.12 8.43 -5.31
C LEU A 63 5.54 9.85 -5.35
N LEU A 64 6.41 10.82 -5.64
CA LEU A 64 6.07 12.25 -5.81
C LEU A 64 5.26 12.82 -4.64
N ARG A 65 5.44 12.27 -3.43
CA ARG A 65 4.68 12.61 -2.21
C ARG A 65 3.16 12.52 -2.35
N ARG A 66 2.67 11.73 -3.30
CA ARG A 66 1.24 11.69 -3.64
C ARG A 66 0.71 10.30 -3.88
N TRP A 67 1.53 9.38 -4.38
CA TRP A 67 1.12 8.01 -4.67
C TRP A 67 1.86 7.07 -3.75
N LEU A 68 1.12 6.34 -2.94
CA LEU A 68 1.66 5.30 -2.08
C LEU A 68 1.47 3.96 -2.80
N VAL A 69 2.57 3.25 -2.98
CA VAL A 69 2.61 1.90 -3.55
C VAL A 69 3.05 0.96 -2.45
N VAL A 70 2.18 0.06 -2.03
CA VAL A 70 2.47 -0.98 -1.05
C VAL A 70 2.65 -2.29 -1.79
N LEU A 71 3.82 -2.88 -1.64
CA LEU A 71 4.12 -4.22 -2.13
C LEU A 71 4.05 -5.18 -0.96
N SER A 72 3.26 -6.23 -1.09
CA SER A 72 3.12 -7.27 -0.07
C SER A 72 3.30 -8.65 -0.67
N LYS A 73 3.72 -9.58 0.19
CA LYS A 73 3.65 -11.01 -0.12
C LYS A 73 2.20 -11.45 0.11
N ALA A 74 1.56 -11.98 -0.93
CA ALA A 74 0.23 -12.55 -0.81
C ALA A 74 0.29 -13.72 0.19
N ARG A 75 -0.53 -13.64 1.24
CA ARG A 75 -0.77 -14.77 2.14
C ARG A 75 -1.74 -15.71 1.42
N GLY A 76 -1.37 -16.99 1.36
CA GLY A 76 -2.14 -18.04 0.72
C GLY A 76 -2.54 -19.08 1.74
#